data_AF-A0A1K1T6C7-F1
#
_entry.id   AF-A0A1K1T6C7-F1
#
_cell.length_a   1.000
_cell.length_b   1.000
_cell.length_c   1.000
_cell.angle_alpha   90.00
_cell.angle_beta   90.00
_cell.angle_gamma   90.00
#
_symmetry.space_group_name_H-M   'P 1'
#
loop_
_entity.id
_entity.type
_entity.pdbx_description
1 polymer ?
#
loop_
_entity_poly.entity_id
_entity_poly.type
_entity_poly.pdbx_seq_one_letter_code
_entity_poly.pdbx_strand_id
1 'polypeptide(L)'
;MRRNSTGAGGRLHDGNRSENYRKALRALDGSGSLGAVDVDEFVDAIRKEFADRYCSIPVGIVGKCYLGEPFEVHTLALDGAILEHYHRGQVLPGGLERARALAVSPAYLAVEVYPDRMVCARADGSIVIMESDS
;
A
#
# COMPACT_ATOMS: atom_id res chain seq x y z
N MET A 1 19.91 -18.22 -13.30
CA MET A 1 18.81 -18.26 -14.30
C MET A 1 17.66 -17.42 -13.80
N ARG A 2 17.42 -16.25 -14.41
CA ARG A 2 16.23 -15.43 -14.14
C ARG A 2 15.10 -15.99 -15.00
N ARG A 3 14.06 -16.55 -14.38
CA ARG A 3 12.85 -16.95 -15.10
C ARG A 3 12.09 -15.65 -15.43
N ASN A 4 11.97 -15.40 -16.73
CA ASN A 4 11.17 -14.30 -17.25
C ASN A 4 9.73 -14.83 -17.39
N SER A 5 8.92 -14.71 -16.33
CA SER A 5 7.50 -15.00 -16.38
C SER A 5 6.76 -13.78 -16.97
N THR A 6 6.55 -13.81 -18.28
CA THR A 6 5.50 -13.04 -18.94
C THR A 6 4.13 -13.60 -18.52
N GLY A 7 3.61 -13.12 -17.39
CA GLY A 7 2.24 -13.32 -16.94
C GLY A 7 1.39 -12.10 -17.30
N ALA A 8 0.11 -12.32 -17.57
CA ALA A 8 -0.86 -11.37 -18.15
C ALA A 8 -1.22 -10.12 -17.30
N GLY A 9 -0.34 -9.66 -16.41
CA GLY A 9 -0.50 -8.43 -15.65
C GLY A 9 0.32 -7.30 -16.23
N GLY A 10 -0.25 -6.09 -16.29
CA GLY A 10 0.44 -4.90 -16.80
C GLY A 10 1.78 -4.66 -16.10
N ARG A 11 2.65 -3.87 -16.76
CA ARG A 11 3.99 -3.54 -16.27
C ARG A 11 3.92 -3.04 -14.82
N LEU A 12 4.62 -3.67 -13.88
CA LEU A 12 4.73 -3.13 -12.52
C LEU A 12 5.84 -2.08 -12.44
N HIS A 13 5.70 -1.16 -11.49
CA HIS A 13 6.85 -0.43 -10.98
C HIS A 13 7.59 -1.31 -9.97
N ASP A 14 8.67 -1.95 -10.43
CA ASP A 14 9.52 -2.86 -9.66
C ASP A 14 10.71 -2.17 -8.97
N GLY A 15 10.79 -0.84 -9.12
CA GLY A 15 11.75 0.01 -8.40
C GLY A 15 11.35 0.28 -6.94
N ASN A 16 12.32 0.76 -6.18
CA ASN A 16 12.08 1.22 -4.81
C ASN A 16 11.00 2.30 -4.80
N ARG A 17 10.13 2.27 -3.79
CA ARG A 17 9.12 3.31 -3.59
C ARG A 17 9.79 4.62 -3.16
N SER A 18 9.33 5.72 -3.74
CA SER A 18 9.90 7.03 -3.47
C SER A 18 9.83 7.40 -1.98
N GLU A 19 10.73 8.30 -1.56
CA GLU A 19 10.67 8.85 -0.21
C GLU A 19 9.38 9.62 0.05
N ASN A 20 8.85 10.32 -0.96
CA ASN A 20 7.62 11.08 -0.84
C ASN A 20 6.43 10.16 -0.57
N TYR A 21 6.29 9.07 -1.33
CA TYR A 21 5.27 8.05 -1.07
C TYR A 21 5.37 7.46 0.33
N ARG A 22 6.58 7.13 0.80
CA ARG A 22 6.78 6.57 2.14
C ARG A 22 6.47 7.55 3.26
N LYS A 23 6.88 8.82 3.10
CA LYS A 23 6.56 9.88 4.06
C LYS A 23 5.05 10.09 4.14
N ALA A 24 4.38 10.08 3.00
CA ALA A 24 2.94 10.15 2.91
C ALA A 24 2.29 9.01 3.73
N LEU A 25 2.63 7.75 3.45
CA LEU A 25 2.08 6.62 4.22
C LEU A 25 2.26 6.75 5.74
N ARG A 26 3.43 7.20 6.21
CA ARG A 26 3.70 7.37 7.64
C ARG A 26 2.91 8.50 8.29
N ALA A 27 2.66 9.58 7.55
CA ALA A 27 1.93 10.74 8.07
C ALA A 27 0.47 10.41 8.39
N LEU A 28 -0.12 9.46 7.66
CA LEU A 28 -1.50 8.99 7.88
C LEU A 28 -1.69 8.21 9.18
N ASP A 29 -0.66 7.47 9.58
CA ASP A 29 -0.68 6.61 10.77
C ASP A 29 -0.46 7.37 12.09
N GLY A 30 -0.03 8.63 12.01
CA GLY A 30 0.10 9.51 13.16
C GLY A 30 -1.27 10.00 13.62
N SER A 31 -1.72 9.52 14.78
CA SER A 31 -2.96 9.90 15.47
C SER A 31 -3.34 11.39 15.27
N GLY A 32 -4.23 11.66 14.30
CA GLY A 32 -5.08 12.84 14.23
C GLY A 32 -4.42 14.22 14.14
N SER A 33 -3.13 14.34 13.86
CA SER A 33 -2.48 15.66 13.68
C SER A 33 -1.75 15.72 12.35
N LEU A 34 -2.52 15.80 11.26
CA LEU A 34 -2.03 16.40 10.02
C LEU A 34 -1.79 17.89 10.30
N GLY A 35 -0.70 18.20 10.99
CA GLY A 35 -0.25 19.58 11.16
C GLY A 35 0.11 20.13 9.79
N ALA A 36 -0.79 20.92 9.20
CA ALA A 36 -0.62 21.66 7.95
C ALA A 36 0.18 20.92 6.85
N VAL A 37 0.02 19.59 6.73
CA VAL A 37 0.48 18.88 5.55
C VAL A 37 -0.49 19.30 4.46
N ASP A 38 0.05 19.92 3.40
CA ASP A 38 -0.74 20.24 2.22
C ASP A 38 -1.27 18.91 1.66
N VAL A 39 -2.56 18.68 1.87
CA VAL A 39 -3.27 17.46 1.47
C VAL A 39 -3.11 17.28 -0.04
N ASP A 40 -3.00 18.37 -0.81
CA ASP A 40 -2.82 18.29 -2.25
C ASP A 40 -1.40 17.82 -2.62
N GLU A 41 -0.34 18.30 -1.93
CA GLU A 41 1.04 17.82 -2.14
C GLU A 41 1.17 16.32 -1.81
N PHE A 42 0.45 15.89 -0.79
CA PHE A 42 0.37 14.50 -0.35
C PHE A 42 -0.31 13.60 -1.38
N VAL A 43 -1.50 14.00 -1.84
CA VAL A 43 -2.26 13.30 -2.89
C VAL A 43 -1.44 13.21 -4.17
N ASP A 44 -0.75 14.30 -4.52
CA ASP A 44 0.15 14.35 -5.68
C ASP A 44 1.33 13.39 -5.57
N ALA A 45 1.95 13.27 -4.40
CA ALA A 45 3.09 12.38 -4.21
C ALA A 45 2.73 10.91 -4.47
N ILE A 46 1.54 10.48 -4.03
CA ILE A 46 1.08 9.10 -4.21
C ILE A 46 0.59 8.87 -5.64
N ARG A 47 -0.12 9.84 -6.23
CA ARG A 47 -0.48 9.79 -7.65
C ARG A 47 0.75 9.71 -8.55
N LYS A 48 1.77 10.55 -8.34
CA LYS A 48 3.03 10.54 -9.10
C LYS A 48 3.81 9.23 -8.96
N GLU A 49 3.64 8.50 -7.86
CA GLU A 49 4.27 7.19 -7.67
C GLU A 49 3.82 6.18 -8.74
N PHE A 50 2.57 6.27 -9.22
CA PHE A 50 2.01 5.30 -10.17
C PHE A 50 1.69 5.90 -11.55
N ALA A 51 1.25 7.17 -11.62
CA ALA A 51 0.77 7.80 -12.85
C ALA A 51 1.87 8.06 -13.88
N ASP A 52 3.06 8.48 -13.43
CA ASP A 52 4.13 8.92 -14.34
C ASP A 52 4.88 7.76 -15.01
N ARG A 53 4.52 6.51 -14.69
CA ARG A 53 5.37 5.33 -14.98
C ARG A 53 4.76 4.32 -15.95
N TYR A 54 3.58 4.59 -16.51
CA TYR A 54 2.84 3.66 -17.40
C TYR A 54 2.83 2.23 -16.82
N CYS A 55 2.52 2.11 -15.53
CA CYS A 55 2.50 0.85 -14.81
C CYS A 55 1.08 0.50 -14.33
N SER A 56 0.88 -0.77 -14.00
CA SER A 56 -0.33 -1.23 -13.32
C SER A 56 -0.57 -0.42 -12.06
N ILE A 57 -1.85 -0.22 -11.75
CA ILE A 57 -2.33 0.47 -10.55
C ILE A 57 -2.89 -0.60 -9.60
N PRO A 58 -2.61 -0.53 -8.28
CA PRO A 58 -3.16 -1.49 -7.34
C PRO A 58 -4.68 -1.31 -7.22
N VAL A 59 -5.39 -2.42 -7.01
CA VAL A 59 -6.82 -2.41 -6.68
C VAL A 59 -7.09 -1.83 -5.28
N GLY A 60 -6.08 -1.82 -4.42
CA GLY A 60 -6.11 -1.14 -3.13
C GLY A 60 -4.79 -1.28 -2.39
N ILE A 61 -4.62 -0.47 -1.35
CA ILE A 61 -3.42 -0.47 -0.50
C ILE A 61 -3.88 -0.72 0.94
N VAL A 62 -3.21 -1.62 1.64
CA VAL A 62 -3.51 -1.97 3.04
C VAL A 62 -2.31 -1.65 3.92
N GLY A 63 -2.54 -0.91 5.00
CA GLY A 63 -1.51 -0.54 5.99
C GLY A 63 -1.90 -0.95 7.40
N LYS A 64 -0.92 -0.99 8.30
CA LYS A 64 -1.15 -1.25 9.73
C LYS A 64 -1.91 -0.08 10.33
N CYS A 65 -2.94 -0.35 11.13
CA CYS A 65 -3.60 0.69 11.90
C CYS A 65 -2.92 0.86 13.27
N TYR A 66 -2.69 2.12 13.66
CA TYR A 66 -2.07 2.49 14.93
C TYR A 66 -3.02 3.19 15.91
N LEU A 67 -4.33 3.20 15.65
CA LEU A 67 -5.34 3.72 16.60
C LEU A 67 -5.46 2.88 17.88
N GLY A 68 -4.86 1.69 17.91
CA GLY A 68 -4.98 0.74 19.01
C GLY A 68 -6.19 -0.17 18.87
N GLU A 69 -6.37 -1.06 19.83
CA GLU A 69 -7.49 -2.01 19.84
C GLU A 69 -8.85 -1.27 19.76
N PRO A 70 -9.80 -1.75 18.94
CA PRO A 70 -9.82 -3.04 18.26
C PRO A 70 -9.24 -3.02 16.83
N PHE A 71 -8.67 -1.90 16.38
CA PHE A 71 -8.22 -1.71 15.00
C PHE A 71 -6.86 -2.37 14.72
N GLU A 72 -6.70 -2.98 13.55
CA GLU A 72 -5.44 -3.63 13.16
C GLU A 72 -4.90 -3.21 11.78
N VAL A 73 -5.78 -2.89 10.84
CA VAL A 73 -5.41 -2.42 9.49
C VAL A 73 -6.32 -1.29 9.03
N HIS A 74 -5.85 -0.51 8.07
CA HIS A 74 -6.66 0.44 7.33
C HIS A 74 -6.52 0.16 5.83
N THR A 75 -7.48 0.61 5.03
CA THR A 75 -7.33 0.67 3.56
C THR A 75 -7.10 2.09 3.12
N LEU A 76 -6.22 2.27 2.13
CA LEU A 76 -5.91 3.56 1.54
C LEU A 76 -6.40 3.62 0.09
N ALA A 77 -6.84 4.81 -0.31
CA ALA A 77 -6.98 5.16 -1.70
C ALA A 77 -5.59 5.38 -2.35
N LEU A 78 -5.57 5.47 -3.68
CA LEU A 78 -4.36 5.74 -4.47
C LEU A 78 -3.80 7.14 -4.28
N ASP A 79 -4.51 8.00 -3.58
CA ASP A 79 -4.03 9.30 -3.14
C ASP A 79 -3.59 9.27 -1.66
N GLY A 80 -3.57 8.08 -1.04
CA GLY A 80 -3.23 7.84 0.35
C GLY A 80 -4.30 8.20 1.36
N ALA A 81 -5.49 8.67 0.95
CA ALA A 81 -6.53 8.90 1.93
C ALA A 81 -6.91 7.58 2.63
N ILE A 82 -6.98 7.59 3.96
CA ILE A 82 -7.56 6.47 4.71
C ILE A 82 -9.04 6.40 4.33
N LEU A 83 -9.43 5.30 3.70
CA LEU A 83 -10.81 5.04 3.34
C LEU A 83 -11.59 4.49 4.53
N GLU A 84 -10.99 3.55 5.26
CA GLU A 84 -11.64 2.88 6.39
C GLU A 84 -10.61 2.22 7.31
N HIS A 85 -10.91 2.22 8.62
CA HIS A 85 -10.19 1.47 9.63
C HIS A 85 -10.93 0.18 9.94
N TYR A 86 -10.22 -0.94 9.95
CA TYR A 86 -10.80 -2.26 10.16
C TYR A 86 -10.39 -2.83 11.50
N HIS A 87 -11.38 -3.30 12.23
CA HIS A 87 -11.17 -4.06 13.46
C HIS A 87 -10.72 -5.49 13.17
N ARG A 88 -10.16 -6.16 14.18
CA ARG A 88 -9.80 -7.58 14.08
C ARG A 88 -11.00 -8.42 13.67
N GLY A 89 -10.84 -9.17 12.57
CA GLY A 89 -11.88 -10.07 12.03
C GLY A 89 -12.94 -9.39 11.15
N GLN A 90 -12.91 -8.07 10.98
CA GLN A 90 -13.80 -7.37 10.05
C GLN A 90 -13.30 -7.56 8.60
N VAL A 91 -14.10 -8.18 7.74
CA VAL A 91 -13.71 -8.53 6.36
C VAL A 91 -13.30 -7.31 5.54
N LEU A 92 -12.14 -7.38 4.89
CA LEU A 92 -11.69 -6.39 3.92
C LEU A 92 -12.35 -6.64 2.54
N PRO A 93 -12.83 -5.59 1.86
CA PRO A 93 -13.50 -5.71 0.57
C PRO A 93 -12.51 -6.03 -0.57
N GLY A 94 -13.03 -6.36 -1.75
CA GLY A 94 -12.28 -6.30 -3.01
C GLY A 94 -11.04 -7.21 -3.10
N GLY A 95 -11.02 -8.31 -2.35
CA GLY A 95 -9.87 -9.22 -2.31
C GLY A 95 -8.65 -8.65 -1.56
N LEU A 96 -8.82 -7.59 -0.77
CA LEU A 96 -7.76 -7.00 0.04
C LEU A 96 -7.44 -7.83 1.30
N GLU A 97 -8.31 -8.76 1.69
CA GLU A 97 -8.15 -9.61 2.88
C GLU A 97 -6.81 -10.38 2.88
N ARG A 98 -6.34 -10.85 1.72
CA ARG A 98 -5.05 -11.54 1.58
C ARG A 98 -3.83 -10.70 1.99
N ALA A 99 -3.97 -9.38 2.04
CA ALA A 99 -2.92 -8.46 2.48
C ALA A 99 -2.86 -8.27 3.99
N ARG A 100 -3.90 -8.64 4.76
CA ARG A 100 -4.02 -8.32 6.19
C ARG A 100 -2.83 -8.80 7.01
N ALA A 101 -2.51 -10.10 6.91
CA ALA A 101 -1.44 -10.69 7.70
C ALA A 101 -0.07 -10.03 7.44
N LEU A 102 0.14 -9.58 6.20
CA LEU A 102 1.34 -8.87 5.78
C LEU A 102 1.32 -7.42 6.27
N ALA A 103 0.19 -6.74 6.20
CA ALA A 103 0.03 -5.36 6.65
C ALA A 103 0.21 -5.20 8.17
N VAL A 104 -0.23 -6.18 8.97
CA VAL A 104 -0.03 -6.16 10.44
C VAL A 104 1.45 -6.35 10.82
N SER A 105 2.25 -6.98 9.95
CA SER A 105 3.67 -7.19 10.18
C SER A 105 4.44 -5.87 10.18
N PRO A 106 5.30 -5.60 11.19
CA PRO A 106 6.11 -4.39 11.23
C PRO A 106 7.20 -4.37 10.13
N ALA A 107 7.37 -5.45 9.38
CA ALA A 107 8.32 -5.53 8.27
C ALA A 107 7.91 -4.64 7.07
N TYR A 108 6.63 -4.32 6.95
CA TYR A 108 6.08 -3.59 5.81
C TYR A 108 5.39 -2.32 6.28
N LEU A 109 5.56 -1.27 5.48
CA LEU A 109 4.87 0.00 5.65
C LEU A 109 3.46 -0.06 5.05
N ALA A 110 3.34 -0.69 3.89
CA ALA A 110 2.07 -0.93 3.22
C ALA A 110 2.16 -2.15 2.30
N VAL A 111 1.01 -2.71 1.97
CA VAL A 111 0.84 -3.79 1.01
C VAL A 111 -0.07 -3.30 -0.11
N GLU A 112 0.50 -3.13 -1.30
CA GLU A 112 -0.22 -2.81 -2.52
C GLU A 112 -0.78 -4.11 -3.11
N VAL A 113 -2.07 -4.15 -3.39
CA VAL A 113 -2.76 -5.33 -3.90
C VAL A 113 -3.08 -5.11 -5.37
N TYR A 114 -2.65 -6.01 -6.23
CA TYR A 114 -2.95 -6.06 -7.68
C TYR A 114 -3.71 -7.35 -7.98
N PRO A 115 -4.47 -7.47 -9.08
CA PRO A 115 -5.24 -8.68 -9.36
C PRO A 115 -4.40 -9.97 -9.29
N ASP A 116 -3.16 -9.91 -9.78
CA ASP A 116 -2.26 -11.06 -9.94
C ASP A 116 -1.15 -11.17 -8.88
N ARG A 117 -0.97 -10.17 -8.01
CA ARG A 117 0.13 -10.12 -7.02
C ARG A 117 -0.06 -9.09 -5.94
N MET A 118 0.80 -9.18 -4.92
CA MET A 118 0.96 -8.15 -3.90
C MET A 118 2.37 -7.58 -3.96
N VAL A 119 2.49 -6.27 -3.71
CA VAL A 119 3.78 -5.60 -3.56
C VAL A 119 3.86 -5.02 -2.15
N CYS A 120 4.75 -5.58 -1.34
CA CYS A 120 4.98 -5.12 0.02
C CYS A 120 6.09 -4.09 0.05
N ALA A 121 5.75 -2.85 0.39
CA ALA A 121 6.70 -1.77 0.52
C ALA A 121 7.28 -1.73 1.94
N ARG A 122 8.60 -1.67 2.06
CA ARG A 122 9.30 -1.51 3.35
C ARG A 122 9.55 -0.05 3.70
N ALA A 123 9.89 0.17 4.96
CA ALA A 123 10.30 1.44 5.51
C ALA A 123 11.42 2.16 4.72
N ASP A 124 12.36 1.40 4.16
CA ASP A 124 13.51 1.88 3.38
C ASP A 124 13.20 2.10 1.89
N GLY A 125 12.00 1.75 1.45
CA GLY A 125 11.57 1.83 0.05
C GLY A 125 11.82 0.58 -0.77
N SER A 126 12.55 -0.40 -0.24
CA SER A 126 12.66 -1.71 -0.89
C SER A 126 11.29 -2.39 -0.95
N ILE A 127 11.09 -3.19 -2.00
CA ILE A 127 9.84 -3.92 -2.20
C ILE A 127 10.05 -5.43 -2.20
N VAL A 128 9.02 -6.16 -1.80
CA VAL A 128 8.91 -7.61 -1.99
C VAL A 128 7.66 -7.88 -2.82
N ILE A 129 7.81 -8.57 -3.94
CA ILE A 129 6.69 -8.97 -4.79
C ILE A 129 6.31 -10.40 -4.41
N MET A 130 5.02 -10.61 -4.16
CA MET A 130 4.44 -11.92 -3.90
C MET A 130 3.40 -12.23 -4.97
N GLU A 131 3.60 -13.32 -5.70
CA GLU A 131 2.60 -13.81 -6.64
C GLU A 131 1.35 -14.24 -5.86
N SER A 132 0.18 -13.91 -6.38
CA SER A 132 -1.06 -14.45 -5.81
C SER A 132 -1.31 -15.81 -6.44
N ASP A 133 -1.23 -16.86 -5.62
CA ASP A 133 -1.65 -18.19 -6.05
C ASP A 133 -3.13 -18.09 -6.48
N SER A 134 -3.39 -18.46 -7.74
CA SER A 134 -4.71 -18.43 -8.36
C SER A 134 -5.59 -19.56 -7.85
#